data_AF-A0AA42Y9G8-F1
#
_entry.id   AF-A0AA42Y9G8-F1
#
_cell.length_a   1.000
_cell.length_b   1.000
_cell.length_c   1.000
_cell.angle_alpha   90.00
_cell.angle_beta   90.00
_cell.angle_gamma   90.00
#
_symmetry.space_group_name_H-M   'P 1'
#
loop_
_entity.id
_entity.type
_entity.pdbx_description
1 polymer ?
#
loop_
_entity_poly.entity_id
_entity_poly.type
_entity_poly.pdbx_seq_one_letter_code
_entity_poly.pdbx_strand_id
1 'polypeptide(L)'
;MTGLALAVFALVNLSIASPTAAAAGDPKHGEYVVRLGGCHSCHTDPKKKDAPLAGGLELTSPFGTFHVPNITPDPETGIGRWSDSDFIRAMT
;
A
#
# COMPACT_ATOMS: atom_id res chain seq x y z
N MET A 1 7.78 64.34 11.30
CA MET A 1 6.98 63.41 12.12
C MET A 1 6.42 62.35 11.17
N THR A 2 7.28 61.44 10.69
CA THR A 2 7.33 60.03 11.13
C THR A 2 5.95 59.37 10.92
N GLY A 3 5.65 58.74 9.79
CA GLY A 3 6.41 57.65 9.17
C GLY A 3 5.96 56.33 9.80
N LEU A 4 4.85 55.76 9.34
CA LEU A 4 4.55 54.32 9.33
C LEU A 4 3.24 54.06 8.56
N ALA A 5 3.27 54.40 7.27
CA ALA A 5 2.47 53.64 6.32
C ALA A 5 3.22 52.35 6.00
N LEU A 6 2.47 51.30 5.68
CA LEU A 6 2.89 49.97 5.19
C LEU A 6 3.04 48.85 6.23
N ALA A 7 2.25 47.81 5.96
CA ALA A 7 2.59 46.39 6.12
C ALA A 7 2.20 45.67 7.43
N VAL A 8 0.97 45.87 7.92
CA VAL A 8 0.34 44.88 8.81
C VAL A 8 -1.05 44.48 8.31
N PHE A 9 -1.18 44.27 7.00
CA PHE A 9 -2.34 43.62 6.42
C PHE A 9 -1.84 42.57 5.43
N ALA A 10 -2.35 41.35 5.57
CA ALA A 10 -2.12 40.22 4.67
C ALA A 10 -0.71 39.59 4.70
N LEU A 11 -0.32 39.02 5.84
CA LEU A 11 0.34 37.70 5.80
C LEU A 11 -0.73 36.66 5.42
N VAL A 12 -1.17 36.73 4.16
CA VAL A 12 -1.95 35.65 3.54
C VAL A 12 -1.03 34.44 3.55
N ASN A 13 -1.44 33.45 4.33
CA ASN A 13 -0.91 32.09 4.32
C ASN A 13 -0.89 31.59 2.87
N LEU A 14 0.22 31.78 2.18
CA LEU A 14 0.49 31.05 0.95
C LEU A 14 1.02 29.68 1.36
N SER A 15 0.13 28.86 1.91
CA SER A 15 0.28 27.40 1.83
C SER A 15 0.16 27.05 0.36
N ILE A 16 1.27 27.13 -0.37
CA ILE A 16 1.43 26.40 -1.60
C ILE A 16 1.29 24.94 -1.15
N ALA A 17 0.13 24.35 -1.38
CA ALA A 17 -0.01 22.91 -1.30
C ALA A 17 0.99 22.37 -2.31
N SER A 18 2.15 21.93 -1.83
CA SER A 18 3.03 21.07 -2.61
C SER A 18 2.14 19.99 -3.20
N PRO A 19 2.28 19.65 -4.49
CA PRO A 19 1.67 18.42 -4.96
C PRO A 19 2.21 17.37 -4.01
N THR A 20 1.33 16.70 -3.26
CA THR A 20 1.70 15.50 -2.54
C THR A 20 2.17 14.55 -3.61
N ALA A 21 3.45 14.60 -3.97
CA ALA A 21 4.16 13.44 -4.43
C ALA A 21 3.74 12.38 -3.44
N ALA A 22 3.00 11.37 -3.90
CA ALA A 22 2.62 10.25 -3.06
C ALA A 22 3.90 9.89 -2.31
N ALA A 23 3.89 10.08 -0.99
CA ALA A 23 5.09 9.89 -0.20
C ALA A 23 5.58 8.49 -0.57
N ALA A 24 6.81 8.38 -1.06
CA ALA A 24 7.36 7.09 -1.44
C ALA A 24 7.11 6.15 -0.26
N GLY A 25 6.39 5.05 -0.50
CA GLY A 25 5.97 4.17 0.58
C GLY A 25 7.16 3.74 1.43
N ASP A 26 6.98 3.62 2.74
CA ASP A 26 8.01 3.09 3.63
C ASP A 26 7.91 1.55 3.64
N PRO A 27 8.88 0.81 3.08
CA PRO A 27 8.82 -0.64 3.05
C PRO A 27 8.87 -1.27 4.45
N LYS A 28 9.48 -0.61 5.43
CA LYS A 28 9.52 -1.11 6.82
C LYS A 28 8.16 -0.98 7.49
N HIS A 29 7.48 0.14 7.27
CA HIS A 29 6.11 0.28 7.71
C HIS A 29 5.18 -0.67 6.94
N GLY A 30 5.38 -0.84 5.63
CA GLY A 30 4.64 -1.81 4.81
C GLY A 30 4.77 -3.24 5.33
N GLU A 31 5.98 -3.68 5.67
CA GLU A 31 6.22 -4.99 6.30
C GLU A 31 5.44 -5.14 7.61
N TYR A 32 5.42 -4.11 8.46
CA TYR A 32 4.64 -4.10 9.69
C TYR A 32 3.12 -4.23 9.42
N VAL A 33 2.60 -3.46 8.47
CA VAL A 33 1.18 -3.49 8.09
C VAL A 33 0.79 -4.84 7.50
N VAL A 34 1.60 -5.43 6.62
CA VAL A 34 1.37 -6.77 6.04
C VAL A 34 1.27 -7.84 7.12
N ARG A 35 2.11 -7.75 8.16
CA ARG A 35 2.07 -8.68 9.31
C ARG A 35 0.80 -8.48 10.14
N LEU A 36 0.44 -7.24 10.47
CA LEU A 36 -0.77 -6.95 11.24
C LEU A 36 -2.06 -7.28 10.49
N GLY A 37 -2.10 -7.02 9.18
CA GLY A 37 -3.23 -7.33 8.31
C GLY A 37 -3.40 -8.83 8.06
N GLY A 38 -2.49 -9.68 8.55
CA GLY A 38 -2.60 -11.12 8.45
C GLY A 38 -2.41 -11.68 7.03
N CYS A 39 -1.89 -10.90 6.07
CA CYS A 39 -1.78 -11.31 4.67
C CYS A 39 -1.01 -12.63 4.51
N HIS A 40 0.04 -12.83 5.32
CA HIS A 40 0.83 -14.07 5.36
C HIS A 40 -0.01 -15.33 5.64
N SER A 41 -1.07 -15.23 6.45
CA SER A 41 -1.85 -16.39 6.89
C SER A 41 -2.50 -17.16 5.74
N CYS A 42 -2.88 -16.45 4.67
CA CYS A 42 -3.44 -17.07 3.47
C CYS A 42 -2.45 -17.07 2.32
N HIS A 43 -1.69 -15.98 2.14
CA HIS A 43 -0.82 -15.81 0.97
C HIS A 43 0.54 -16.50 1.10
N THR A 44 0.80 -17.23 2.18
CA THR A 44 1.94 -18.15 2.25
C THR A 44 1.45 -19.58 2.42
N ASP A 45 1.80 -20.43 1.46
CA ASP A 45 1.62 -21.87 1.61
C ASP A 45 2.62 -22.39 2.68
N PRO A 46 2.15 -22.97 3.80
CA PRO A 46 3.02 -23.52 4.84
C PRO A 46 3.88 -24.69 4.35
N LYS A 47 3.55 -25.31 3.21
CA LYS A 47 4.36 -26.33 2.53
C LYS A 47 5.51 -25.71 1.72
N LYS A 48 5.45 -24.42 1.38
CA LYS A 48 6.45 -23.68 0.57
C LYS A 48 7.03 -22.51 1.36
N LYS A 49 7.78 -22.83 2.42
CA LYS A 49 8.30 -21.84 3.40
C LYS A 49 9.23 -20.78 2.78
N ASP A 50 9.89 -21.10 1.67
CA ASP A 50 10.83 -20.19 0.99
C ASP A 50 10.13 -19.23 -0.01
N ALA A 51 8.80 -19.25 -0.06
CA ALA A 51 7.99 -18.43 -0.97
C ALA A 51 6.93 -17.61 -0.19
N PRO A 52 7.35 -16.64 0.64
CA PRO A 52 6.41 -15.81 1.38
C PRO A 52 5.53 -15.01 0.42
N LEU A 53 4.24 -14.88 0.73
CA LEU A 53 3.26 -14.11 -0.04
C LEU A 53 3.02 -14.60 -1.49
N ALA A 54 3.61 -15.72 -1.89
CA ALA A 54 3.49 -16.29 -3.23
C ALA A 54 2.16 -17.00 -3.51
N GLY A 55 1.24 -17.03 -2.54
CA GLY A 55 -0.03 -17.71 -2.65
C GLY A 55 0.11 -19.23 -2.75
N GLY A 56 -0.82 -19.86 -3.46
CA GLY A 56 -0.84 -21.30 -3.73
C GLY A 56 -1.44 -22.15 -2.62
N LEU A 57 -1.77 -21.58 -1.45
CA LEU A 57 -2.52 -22.27 -0.42
C LEU A 57 -3.89 -22.70 -0.96
N GLU A 58 -4.21 -23.97 -0.80
CA GLU A 58 -5.51 -24.53 -1.17
C GLU A 58 -6.51 -24.33 -0.03
N LEU A 59 -7.62 -23.66 -0.34
CA LEU A 59 -8.77 -23.47 0.54
C LEU A 59 -9.92 -24.33 0.01
N THR A 60 -10.10 -25.50 0.60
CA THR A 60 -11.17 -26.44 0.20
C THR A 60 -12.50 -26.03 0.79
N SER A 61 -13.52 -25.94 -0.06
CA SER A 61 -14.91 -25.67 0.33
C SER A 61 -15.87 -26.61 -0.42
N PRO A 62 -17.16 -26.69 -0.03
CA PRO A 62 -18.17 -27.40 -0.80
C PRO A 62 -18.37 -26.87 -2.23
N PHE A 63 -17.90 -25.66 -2.53
CA PHE A 63 -17.98 -25.03 -3.84
C PHE A 63 -16.75 -25.28 -4.71
N GLY A 64 -15.79 -26.05 -4.20
CA GLY A 64 -14.52 -26.36 -4.86
C GLY A 64 -13.31 -25.87 -4.05
N THR A 65 -12.13 -26.05 -4.66
CA THR A 65 -10.85 -25.62 -4.10
C THR A 65 -10.50 -24.25 -4.67
N PHE A 66 -10.35 -23.27 -3.77
CA PHE A 66 -9.79 -21.98 -4.12
C PHE A 66 -8.28 -21.99 -3.89
N HIS A 67 -7.52 -21.44 -4.83
CA HIS A 67 -6.08 -21.25 -4.67
C HIS A 67 -5.80 -19.80 -4.35
N VAL A 68 -5.18 -19.54 -3.19
CA VAL A 68 -4.86 -18.17 -2.77
C VAL A 68 -3.90 -17.52 -3.78
N PRO A 69 -4.15 -16.28 -4.24
CA PRO A 69 -3.34 -15.67 -5.28
C PRO A 69 -1.94 -15.23 -4.78
N ASN A 70 -1.01 -15.11 -5.72
CA ASN A 70 0.32 -14.56 -5.49
C ASN A 70 0.24 -13.04 -5.35
N ILE A 71 0.77 -12.49 -4.25
CA ILE A 71 0.84 -11.04 -3.99
C ILE A 71 2.27 -10.52 -3.84
N THR A 72 3.25 -11.26 -4.36
CA THR A 72 4.65 -10.81 -4.46
C THR A 72 4.80 -9.71 -5.52
N PRO A 73 5.96 -9.03 -5.58
CA PRO A 73 6.29 -8.10 -6.66
C PRO A 73 6.49 -8.75 -8.04
N ASP A 74 6.22 -10.05 -8.20
CA ASP A 74 6.31 -10.73 -9.49
C ASP A 74 5.37 -10.06 -10.51
N PRO A 75 5.85 -9.69 -11.72
CA PRO A 75 5.07 -8.90 -12.67
C PRO A 75 4.06 -9.73 -13.49
N GLU A 76 4.18 -11.06 -13.52
CA GLU A 76 3.34 -11.91 -14.37
C GLU A 76 2.25 -12.63 -13.57
N THR A 77 2.58 -13.04 -12.34
CA THR A 77 1.72 -13.83 -11.46
C THR A 77 1.39 -13.12 -10.16
N GLY A 78 2.17 -12.10 -9.78
CA GLY A 78 1.98 -11.30 -8.58
C GLY A 78 1.32 -9.94 -8.84
N ILE A 79 1.52 -9.00 -7.90
CA ILE A 79 1.00 -7.63 -7.98
C ILE A 79 2.03 -6.64 -8.53
N GLY A 80 3.14 -7.10 -9.12
CA GLY A 80 4.26 -6.24 -9.55
C GLY A 80 3.90 -5.18 -10.61
N ARG A 81 2.76 -5.35 -11.30
CA ARG A 81 2.23 -4.39 -12.29
C ARG A 81 1.02 -3.60 -11.79
N TRP A 82 0.57 -3.83 -10.55
CA TRP A 82 -0.59 -3.14 -10.02
C TRP A 82 -0.29 -1.68 -9.77
N SER A 83 -1.24 -0.80 -10.10
CA SER A 83 -1.24 0.55 -9.58
C SER A 83 -1.69 0.56 -8.12
N ASP A 84 -1.38 1.62 -7.39
CA ASP A 84 -1.92 1.84 -6.04
C ASP A 84 -3.46 1.75 -6.04
N SER A 85 -4.11 2.21 -7.11
CA SER A 85 -5.56 2.15 -7.25
C SER A 85 -6.11 0.72 -7.40
N ASP A 86 -5.35 -0.19 -8.02
CA ASP A 86 -5.73 -1.59 -8.14
C ASP A 86 -5.57 -2.30 -6.80
N PHE A 87 -4.49 -2.00 -6.08
CA PHE A 87 -4.29 -2.51 -4.72
C PHE A 87 -5.40 -2.05 -3.77
N ILE A 88 -5.74 -0.76 -3.77
CA ILE A 88 -6.81 -0.22 -2.91
C ILE A 88 -8.15 -0.89 -3.25
N ARG A 89 -8.47 -1.04 -4.55
CA ARG A 89 -9.70 -1.71 -4.99
C ARG A 89 -9.79 -3.16 -4.54
N ALA A 90 -8.66 -3.87 -4.41
CA ALA A 90 -8.66 -5.24 -3.90
C ALA A 90 -8.91 -5.31 -2.38
N MET A 91 -8.69 -4.22 -1.65
CA MET A 91 -8.81 -4.15 -0.19
C MET A 91 -10.17 -3.62 0.30
N THR A 92 -11.00 -3.05 -0.58
CA THR A 92 -12.27 -2.36 -0.25
C THR A 92 -13.45 -2.92 -1.03
#